data_AF-A0A5C8KQP1-F1
#
_entry.id   AF-A0A5C8KQP1-F1
#
_cell.length_a   1.000
_cell.length_b   1.000
_cell.length_c   1.000
_cell.angle_alpha   90.00
_cell.angle_beta   90.00
_cell.angle_gamma   90.00
#
_symmetry.space_group_name_H-M   'P 1'
#
loop_
_entity.id
_entity.type
_entity.pdbx_description
1 polymer ?
#
loop_
_entity_poly.entity_id
_entity_poly.type
_entity_poly.pdbx_seq_one_letter_code
_entity_poly.pdbx_strand_id
1 'polypeptide(L)'
;MRTLLAGTRQAPPPAPGCGRAGRCPSGLDEADLTWWAAGGTGLLPGVSVDTHFSERARELRLVALLAASDTSVGMGADEASALRVQGGSDWHRVEAIGEAGGWVFVAAEGGPSGLGTDAFYLGDGTALSRKADGPVLEGDGLSECLARDVLPAMSAEQSDDALADGALRSVARRLAACGASASSLPAANGTVRVQRDARTRVSVRGEHIGIGPLRLEWRPDEAR
;
A
#
# COMPACT_ATOMS: atom_id res chain seq x y z
N MET A 1 -8.56 10.80 -6.77
CA MET A 1 -7.10 10.62 -6.90
C MET A 1 -6.67 10.71 -8.37
N ARG A 2 -6.10 11.86 -8.80
CA ARG A 2 -5.80 12.14 -10.23
C ARG A 2 -4.68 11.27 -10.82
N THR A 3 -3.76 10.80 -9.98
CA THR A 3 -2.62 9.93 -10.34
C THR A 3 -3.02 8.68 -11.12
N LEU A 4 -4.14 8.05 -10.78
CA LEU A 4 -4.59 6.83 -11.47
C LEU A 4 -4.95 7.08 -12.94
N LEU A 5 -5.36 8.31 -13.26
CA LEU A 5 -5.80 8.70 -14.59
C LEU A 5 -4.70 9.42 -15.36
N ALA A 6 -3.99 10.32 -14.69
CA ALA A 6 -2.99 11.19 -15.31
C ALA A 6 -1.56 10.62 -15.25
N GLY A 7 -1.34 9.57 -14.46
CA GLY A 7 -0.02 9.04 -14.14
C GLY A 7 0.75 9.91 -13.15
N THR A 8 2.04 9.61 -12.99
CA THR A 8 2.97 10.40 -12.18
C THR A 8 3.71 11.43 -13.03
N ARG A 9 4.38 12.38 -12.38
CA ARG A 9 5.13 13.45 -13.04
C ARG A 9 6.53 13.57 -12.43
N GLN A 10 7.56 13.32 -13.23
CA GLN A 10 8.95 13.55 -12.81
C GLN A 10 9.25 15.06 -12.84
N ALA A 11 8.87 15.77 -11.78
CA ALA A 11 8.95 17.22 -11.66
C ALA A 11 8.94 17.66 -10.19
N PRO A 12 9.38 18.89 -9.87
CA PRO A 12 9.11 19.49 -8.57
C PRO A 12 7.61 19.54 -8.26
N PRO A 13 7.19 19.38 -7.00
CA PRO A 13 5.79 19.59 -6.63
C PRO A 13 5.36 21.05 -6.90
N PRO A 14 4.16 21.28 -7.46
CA PRO A 14 3.60 22.62 -7.56
C PRO A 14 3.49 23.29 -6.19
N ALA A 15 3.60 24.62 -6.16
CA ALA A 15 3.39 25.37 -4.93
C ALA A 15 1.95 25.17 -4.40
N PRO A 16 1.74 25.01 -3.09
CA PRO A 16 0.40 24.92 -2.52
C PRO A 16 -0.46 26.12 -2.92
N GLY A 17 -1.68 25.87 -3.37
CA GLY A 17 -2.63 26.86 -3.86
C GLY A 17 -2.38 27.34 -5.30
N CYS A 18 -1.44 26.74 -6.06
CA CYS A 18 -1.18 27.16 -7.44
C CYS A 18 -2.42 27.07 -8.32
N GLY A 19 -3.33 26.10 -8.09
CA GLY A 19 -4.53 25.92 -8.88
C GLY A 19 -5.48 27.09 -8.68
N ARG A 20 -5.74 27.43 -7.41
CA ARG A 20 -6.56 28.59 -7.02
C ARG A 20 -5.95 29.92 -7.50
N ALA A 21 -4.63 30.01 -7.54
CA ALA A 21 -3.93 31.21 -7.97
C ALA A 21 -3.72 31.30 -9.49
N GLY A 22 -4.14 30.30 -10.28
CA GLY A 22 -3.92 30.25 -11.73
C GLY A 22 -2.44 30.21 -12.12
N ARG A 23 -1.59 29.63 -11.26
CA ARG A 23 -0.12 29.71 -11.33
C ARG A 23 0.57 28.34 -11.25
N CYS A 24 -0.14 27.26 -11.52
CA CYS A 24 0.52 25.95 -11.62
C CYS A 24 1.50 25.94 -12.79
N PRO A 25 2.67 25.30 -12.66
CA PRO A 25 3.59 25.14 -13.77
C PRO A 25 2.90 24.50 -14.98
N SER A 26 3.34 24.87 -16.18
CA SER A 26 2.74 24.37 -17.42
C SER A 26 2.73 22.84 -17.45
N GLY A 27 1.55 22.26 -17.69
CA GLY A 27 1.35 20.81 -17.77
C GLY A 27 1.23 20.09 -16.41
N LEU A 28 1.22 20.83 -15.29
CA LEU A 28 0.98 20.28 -13.96
C LEU A 28 -0.31 20.82 -13.35
N ASP A 29 -1.01 19.93 -12.64
CA ASP A 29 -2.10 20.24 -11.73
C ASP A 29 -1.63 20.15 -10.27
N GLU A 30 -2.25 20.93 -9.37
CA GLU A 30 -1.93 20.92 -7.94
C GLU A 30 -2.09 19.53 -7.30
N ALA A 31 -2.99 18.69 -7.84
CA ALA A 31 -3.24 17.33 -7.36
C ALA A 31 -2.39 16.24 -8.04
N ASP A 32 -1.47 16.60 -8.96
CA ASP A 32 -0.62 15.62 -9.61
C ASP A 32 0.36 14.98 -8.60
N LEU A 33 0.61 13.67 -8.77
CA LEU A 33 1.68 12.99 -8.04
C LEU A 33 3.01 13.29 -8.72
N THR A 34 3.83 14.12 -8.08
CA THR A 34 5.15 14.45 -8.55
C THR A 34 6.26 13.77 -7.75
N TRP A 35 7.42 13.59 -8.38
CA TRP A 35 8.59 12.99 -7.75
C TRP A 35 9.90 13.51 -8.35
N TRP A 36 10.98 13.41 -7.57
CA TRP A 36 12.32 13.84 -7.96
C TRP A 36 13.15 12.66 -8.47
N ALA A 37 13.75 12.82 -9.65
CA ALA A 37 14.59 11.78 -10.25
C ALA A 37 15.82 11.43 -9.41
N ALA A 38 16.37 12.42 -8.71
CA ALA A 38 17.51 12.22 -7.80
C ALA A 38 17.12 11.51 -6.49
N GLY A 39 15.83 11.26 -6.25
CA GLY A 39 15.33 10.66 -5.02
C GLY A 39 15.33 11.63 -3.82
N GLY A 40 15.20 11.04 -2.62
CA GLY A 40 15.22 11.75 -1.35
C GLY A 40 16.61 11.77 -0.70
N THR A 41 16.66 11.62 0.63
CA THR A 41 17.91 11.64 1.41
C THR A 41 18.80 10.42 1.23
N GLY A 42 18.30 9.34 0.61
CA GLY A 42 19.05 8.11 0.39
C GLY A 42 19.29 7.24 1.63
N LEU A 43 18.59 7.51 2.75
CA LEU A 43 18.72 6.71 3.99
C LEU A 43 18.30 5.24 3.82
N LEU A 44 17.37 4.98 2.91
CA LEU A 44 16.92 3.64 2.54
C LEU A 44 16.84 3.53 1.01
N PRO A 45 17.96 3.23 0.33
CA PRO A 45 18.02 3.18 -1.13
C PRO A 45 17.00 2.19 -1.72
N GLY A 46 16.42 2.54 -2.86
CA GLY A 46 15.44 1.69 -3.56
C GLY A 46 14.06 1.57 -2.89
N VAL A 47 13.83 2.29 -1.78
CA VAL A 47 12.55 2.32 -1.06
C VAL A 47 11.90 3.69 -1.15
N SER A 48 10.63 3.72 -1.56
CA SER A 48 9.76 4.89 -1.45
C SER A 48 8.94 4.83 -0.16
N VAL A 49 8.83 5.94 0.56
CA VAL A 49 8.10 6.02 1.84
C VAL A 49 6.94 7.01 1.78
N ASP A 50 5.83 6.72 2.46
CA ASP A 50 4.68 7.61 2.64
C ASP A 50 4.10 7.46 4.07
N THR A 51 3.33 8.45 4.52
CA THR A 51 2.76 8.53 5.88
C THR A 51 1.31 9.00 5.86
N HIS A 52 0.59 8.83 6.98
CA HIS A 52 -0.87 9.02 7.05
C HIS A 52 -1.54 8.21 5.95
N PHE A 53 -1.12 6.95 5.86
CA PHE A 53 -1.12 6.23 4.60
C PHE A 53 -2.52 5.70 4.26
N SER A 54 -3.03 4.79 5.10
CA SER A 54 -4.39 4.29 4.94
C SER A 54 -5.43 5.39 5.20
N GLU A 55 -5.16 6.36 6.09
CA GLU A 55 -6.07 7.46 6.44
C GLU A 55 -6.27 8.48 5.30
N ARG A 56 -5.47 8.39 4.25
CA ARG A 56 -5.61 9.24 3.05
C ARG A 56 -5.71 8.42 1.76
N ALA A 57 -5.99 7.12 1.89
CA ALA A 57 -6.07 6.15 0.80
C ALA A 57 -4.91 6.24 -0.21
N ARG A 58 -3.68 6.24 0.30
CA ARG A 58 -2.45 6.47 -0.48
C ARG A 58 -1.81 5.19 -1.03
N GLU A 59 -2.43 4.03 -0.85
CA GLU A 59 -1.93 2.74 -1.31
C GLU A 59 -1.64 2.76 -2.81
N LEU A 60 -2.65 3.03 -3.65
CA LEU A 60 -2.45 3.02 -5.09
C LEU A 60 -1.59 4.19 -5.59
N ARG A 61 -1.55 5.30 -4.84
CA ARG A 61 -0.66 6.43 -5.12
C ARG A 61 0.80 5.98 -5.02
N LEU A 62 1.14 5.23 -3.96
CA LEU A 62 2.49 4.70 -3.78
C LEU A 62 2.80 3.64 -4.82
N VAL A 63 1.86 2.72 -5.13
CA VAL A 63 2.04 1.73 -6.20
C VAL A 63 2.30 2.39 -7.55
N ALA A 64 1.56 3.46 -7.88
CA ALA A 64 1.78 4.23 -9.11
C ALA A 64 3.17 4.89 -9.15
N LEU A 65 3.70 5.34 -8.00
CA LEU A 65 5.08 5.85 -7.92
C LEU A 65 6.10 4.74 -8.16
N LEU A 66 5.94 3.58 -7.53
CA LEU A 66 6.84 2.44 -7.72
C LEU A 66 6.86 1.98 -9.18
N ALA A 67 5.69 1.90 -9.82
CA ALA A 67 5.59 1.52 -11.23
C ALA A 67 6.23 2.54 -12.21
N ALA A 68 6.43 3.77 -11.77
CA ALA A 68 6.93 4.88 -12.61
C ALA A 68 8.35 5.34 -12.26
N SER A 69 9.01 4.72 -11.28
CA SER A 69 10.33 5.12 -10.79
C SER A 69 11.26 3.91 -10.62
N ASP A 70 12.53 4.16 -10.30
CA ASP A 70 13.52 3.11 -10.06
C ASP A 70 13.43 2.48 -8.64
N THR A 71 12.38 2.81 -7.87
CA THR A 71 12.18 2.22 -6.54
C THR A 71 11.41 0.91 -6.63
N SER A 72 11.91 -0.12 -5.95
CA SER A 72 11.38 -1.49 -6.04
C SER A 72 10.48 -1.88 -4.88
N VAL A 73 10.49 -1.06 -3.81
CA VAL A 73 9.73 -1.30 -2.59
C VAL A 73 9.06 -0.01 -2.13
N GLY A 74 7.79 -0.10 -1.76
CA GLY A 74 7.05 0.98 -1.12
C GLY A 74 6.75 0.64 0.33
N MET A 75 6.88 1.61 1.23
CA MET A 75 6.52 1.46 2.63
C MET A 75 5.60 2.61 3.05
N GLY A 76 4.41 2.28 3.52
CA GLY A 76 3.41 3.26 3.98
C GLY A 76 3.12 3.08 5.46
N ALA A 77 3.42 4.08 6.29
CA ALA A 77 3.07 4.06 7.71
C ALA A 77 1.70 4.70 7.93
N ASP A 78 0.81 4.00 8.63
CA ASP A 78 -0.47 4.54 9.03
C ASP A 78 -0.31 5.56 10.17
N GLU A 79 -1.37 6.30 10.47
CA GLU A 79 -1.40 7.22 11.62
C GLU A 79 -1.06 6.51 12.94
N ALA A 80 -0.47 7.27 13.88
CA ALA A 80 0.00 6.79 15.17
C ALA A 80 0.90 5.53 15.11
N SER A 81 1.59 5.32 13.98
CA SER A 81 2.37 4.11 13.71
C SER A 81 3.71 4.43 13.05
N ALA A 82 4.63 3.46 13.10
CA ALA A 82 5.93 3.52 12.48
C ALA A 82 6.28 2.15 11.86
N LEU A 83 7.11 2.18 10.80
CA LEU A 83 7.74 0.99 10.25
C LEU A 83 9.22 0.99 10.65
N ARG A 84 9.58 0.09 11.57
CA ARG A 84 10.97 -0.10 11.99
C ARG A 84 11.69 -0.97 10.98
N VAL A 85 12.62 -0.36 10.25
CA VAL A 85 13.46 -1.05 9.26
C VAL A 85 14.81 -1.42 9.87
N GLN A 86 15.23 -2.66 9.64
CA GLN A 86 16.55 -3.18 10.02
C GLN A 86 17.28 -3.66 8.76
N GLY A 87 18.60 -3.42 8.67
CA GLY A 87 19.45 -3.86 7.54
C GLY A 87 20.24 -2.74 6.83
N GLY A 88 20.03 -1.48 7.17
CA GLY A 88 20.81 -0.37 6.60
C GLY A 88 20.46 -0.12 5.13
N SER A 89 21.46 -0.14 4.23
CA SER A 89 21.26 0.12 2.80
C SER A 89 20.43 -0.94 2.08
N ASP A 90 20.39 -2.17 2.62
CA ASP A 90 19.55 -3.26 2.16
C ASP A 90 18.63 -3.66 3.30
N TRP A 91 17.34 -3.33 3.22
CA TRP A 91 16.41 -3.74 4.25
C TRP A 91 16.35 -5.28 4.35
N HIS A 92 16.43 -5.79 5.56
CA HIS A 92 16.33 -7.21 5.89
C HIS A 92 15.03 -7.53 6.61
N ARG A 93 14.54 -6.58 7.41
CA ARG A 93 13.33 -6.74 8.20
C ARG A 93 12.61 -5.41 8.34
N VAL A 94 11.28 -5.47 8.26
CA VAL A 94 10.38 -4.36 8.51
C VAL A 94 9.36 -4.81 9.54
N GLU A 95 9.16 -4.04 10.60
CA GLU A 95 8.18 -4.32 11.64
C GLU A 95 7.28 -3.11 11.85
N ALA A 96 5.98 -3.34 11.93
CA ALA A 96 5.04 -2.30 12.31
C ALA A 96 5.05 -2.12 13.84
N ILE A 97 5.09 -0.86 14.28
CA ILE A 97 5.02 -0.46 15.68
C ILE A 97 3.96 0.64 15.79
N GLY A 98 3.02 0.49 16.73
CA GLY A 98 1.96 1.46 16.97
C GLY A 98 0.58 0.99 16.51
N GLU A 99 -0.42 1.84 16.72
CA GLU A 99 -1.82 1.43 16.80
C GLU A 99 -2.37 0.79 15.51
N ALA A 100 -2.10 1.43 14.38
CA ALA A 100 -2.70 1.09 13.10
C ALA A 100 -1.82 0.20 12.22
N GLY A 101 -0.50 0.38 12.28
CA GLY A 101 0.49 -0.40 11.54
C GLY A 101 0.93 0.24 10.21
N GLY A 102 0.99 -0.56 9.15
CA GLY A 102 1.36 -0.05 7.83
C GLY A 102 1.47 -1.12 6.74
N TRP A 103 2.00 -0.70 5.60
CA TRP A 103 2.05 -1.49 4.38
C TRP A 103 3.45 -1.60 3.81
N VAL A 104 3.72 -2.73 3.17
CA VAL A 104 4.89 -2.93 2.30
C VAL A 104 4.40 -3.41 0.93
N PHE A 105 4.84 -2.75 -0.14
CA PHE A 105 4.54 -3.10 -1.52
C PHE A 105 5.80 -3.50 -2.25
N VAL A 106 5.74 -4.56 -3.05
CA VAL A 106 6.83 -5.03 -3.89
C VAL A 106 6.32 -5.45 -5.26
N ALA A 107 7.23 -5.61 -6.22
CA ALA A 107 6.91 -6.06 -7.57
C ALA A 107 5.77 -5.22 -8.20
N ALA A 108 5.86 -3.90 -8.02
CA ALA A 108 4.89 -2.99 -8.60
C ALA A 108 5.06 -2.93 -10.11
N GLU A 109 3.93 -2.97 -10.80
CA GLU A 109 3.84 -2.90 -12.25
C GLU A 109 2.73 -1.94 -12.65
N GLY A 110 2.90 -1.28 -13.78
CA GLY A 110 1.94 -0.29 -14.27
C GLY A 110 1.95 -0.18 -15.78
N GLY A 111 0.82 0.23 -16.33
CA GLY A 111 0.65 0.46 -17.75
C GLY A 111 -0.79 0.87 -18.11
N PRO A 112 -1.14 0.90 -19.40
CA PRO A 112 -2.47 1.28 -19.85
C PRO A 112 -3.60 0.39 -19.30
N SER A 113 -3.29 -0.87 -18.96
CA SER A 113 -4.23 -1.84 -18.39
C SER A 113 -4.43 -1.69 -16.88
N GLY A 114 -3.69 -0.80 -16.22
CA GLY A 114 -3.82 -0.52 -14.79
C GLY A 114 -2.52 -0.67 -14.01
N LEU A 115 -2.65 -0.92 -12.70
CA LEU A 115 -1.57 -1.08 -11.73
C LEU A 115 -1.69 -2.45 -11.05
N GLY A 116 -0.55 -3.03 -10.68
CA GLY A 116 -0.48 -4.28 -9.93
C GLY A 116 0.68 -4.28 -8.93
N THR A 117 0.54 -5.00 -7.82
CA THR A 117 1.63 -5.19 -6.84
C THR A 117 1.34 -6.37 -5.91
N ASP A 118 2.39 -6.94 -5.32
CA ASP A 118 2.28 -7.78 -4.13
C ASP A 118 2.35 -6.86 -2.89
N ALA A 119 1.29 -6.90 -2.07
CA ALA A 119 1.10 -6.06 -0.90
C ALA A 119 1.13 -6.88 0.39
N PHE A 120 1.74 -6.34 1.43
CA PHE A 120 1.76 -6.88 2.78
C PHE A 120 1.21 -5.81 3.72
N TYR A 121 0.20 -6.17 4.50
CA TYR A 121 -0.27 -5.35 5.60
C TYR A 121 0.33 -5.87 6.90
N LEU A 122 0.89 -4.96 7.71
CA LEU A 122 1.53 -5.26 8.98
C LEU A 122 0.81 -4.48 10.09
N GLY A 123 0.07 -5.18 10.96
CA GLY A 123 -0.40 -4.61 12.23
C GLY A 123 0.71 -4.58 13.29
N ASP A 124 0.46 -3.91 14.41
CA ASP A 124 1.44 -3.76 15.50
C ASP A 124 2.17 -5.06 15.88
N GLY A 125 3.49 -4.97 16.03
CA GLY A 125 4.37 -6.09 16.39
C GLY A 125 4.52 -7.17 15.31
N THR A 126 3.79 -7.09 14.20
CA THR A 126 3.96 -8.00 13.07
C THR A 126 5.07 -7.49 12.15
N ALA A 127 5.77 -8.44 11.50
CA ALA A 127 6.96 -8.14 10.75
C ALA A 127 7.05 -8.90 9.43
N LEU A 128 7.86 -8.36 8.55
CA LEU A 128 8.19 -8.88 7.24
C LEU A 128 9.71 -9.03 7.14
N SER A 129 10.16 -10.20 6.70
CA SER A 129 11.56 -10.54 6.48
C SER A 129 11.82 -10.61 4.98
N ARG A 130 12.93 -10.03 4.50
CA ARG A 130 13.39 -10.25 3.13
C ARG A 130 14.08 -11.61 3.04
N LYS A 131 13.63 -12.48 2.13
CA LYS A 131 14.29 -13.75 1.79
C LYS A 131 14.73 -13.74 0.32
N ALA A 132 15.50 -14.75 -0.08
CA ALA A 132 15.97 -14.90 -1.45
C ALA A 132 14.80 -14.96 -2.46
N ASP A 133 13.72 -15.66 -2.09
CA ASP A 133 12.54 -15.86 -2.94
C ASP A 133 11.49 -14.74 -2.79
N GLY A 134 11.85 -13.64 -2.12
CA GLY A 134 10.98 -12.49 -1.86
C GLY A 134 10.66 -12.29 -0.38
N PRO A 135 9.84 -11.27 -0.05
CA PRO A 135 9.46 -10.98 1.32
C PRO A 135 8.50 -12.03 1.88
N VAL A 136 8.67 -12.39 3.14
CA VAL A 136 7.81 -13.33 3.87
C VAL A 136 7.41 -12.75 5.21
N LEU A 137 6.16 -12.97 5.62
CA LEU A 137 5.73 -12.60 6.96
C LEU A 137 6.49 -13.40 8.02
N GLU A 138 6.75 -12.76 9.15
CA GLU A 138 7.31 -13.39 10.34
C GLU A 138 6.21 -13.73 11.35
N GLY A 139 6.43 -14.81 12.09
CA GLY A 139 5.52 -15.24 13.14
C GLY A 139 5.72 -16.72 13.46
N ASP A 140 5.61 -17.07 14.73
CA ASP A 140 5.51 -18.46 15.15
C ASP A 140 4.09 -18.94 14.78
N GLY A 141 3.98 -20.04 14.02
CA GLY A 141 2.67 -20.59 13.66
C GLY A 141 1.87 -19.74 12.66
N LEU A 142 2.53 -19.21 11.61
CA LEU A 142 1.85 -18.60 10.47
C LEU A 142 0.71 -19.49 9.99
N SER A 143 -0.49 -18.92 9.90
CA SER A 143 -1.69 -19.63 9.50
C SER A 143 -2.03 -19.30 8.05
N GLU A 144 -2.73 -20.20 7.36
CA GLU A 144 -3.31 -19.86 6.05
C GLU A 144 -4.40 -18.79 6.25
N CYS A 145 -5.28 -18.96 7.21
CA CYS A 145 -6.34 -18.03 7.54
C CYS A 145 -6.69 -18.11 9.03
N LEU A 146 -7.52 -17.18 9.49
CA LEU A 146 -8.03 -17.15 10.87
C LEU A 146 -9.53 -17.50 10.89
N ALA A 147 -9.92 -18.33 11.84
CA ALA A 147 -11.32 -18.54 12.14
C ALA A 147 -11.96 -17.21 12.61
N ARG A 148 -13.26 -17.04 12.35
CA ARG A 148 -13.94 -15.73 12.55
C ARG A 148 -13.96 -15.27 14.01
N ASP A 149 -13.98 -16.20 14.94
CA ASP A 149 -13.93 -16.01 16.39
C ASP A 149 -12.55 -15.61 16.91
N VAL A 150 -11.49 -15.83 16.11
CA VAL A 150 -10.10 -15.44 16.42
C VAL A 150 -9.75 -14.08 15.81
N LEU A 151 -10.51 -13.61 14.82
CA LEU A 151 -10.26 -12.31 14.21
C LEU A 151 -10.43 -11.19 15.24
N PRO A 152 -9.50 -10.22 15.28
CA PRO A 152 -9.68 -9.02 16.10
C PRO A 152 -10.98 -8.33 15.75
N ALA A 153 -11.62 -7.71 16.75
CA ALA A 153 -12.82 -6.91 16.53
C ALA A 153 -12.51 -5.82 15.50
N MET A 154 -13.11 -5.93 14.32
CA MET A 154 -12.99 -4.93 13.27
C MET A 154 -14.09 -3.90 13.49
N SER A 155 -13.75 -2.61 13.48
CA SER A 155 -14.79 -1.60 13.25
C SER A 155 -15.48 -1.94 11.92
N ALA A 156 -16.81 -1.90 11.92
CA ALA A 156 -17.63 -2.27 10.77
C ALA A 156 -17.56 -1.23 9.63
N GLU A 157 -16.48 -0.45 9.54
CA GLU A 157 -16.27 0.53 8.48
C GLU A 157 -15.99 -0.22 7.17
N GLN A 158 -17.09 -0.67 6.56
CA GLN A 158 -17.15 -1.05 5.18
C GLN A 158 -17.20 0.25 4.39
N SER A 159 -16.16 0.47 3.59
CA SER A 159 -16.19 1.49 2.56
C SER A 159 -16.64 0.87 1.25
N ASP A 160 -17.45 1.61 0.50
CA ASP A 160 -17.86 1.29 -0.86
C ASP A 160 -16.88 1.85 -1.92
N ASP A 161 -15.79 2.50 -1.50
CA ASP A 161 -14.74 3.07 -2.36
C ASP A 161 -13.35 2.72 -1.80
N ALA A 162 -12.44 2.23 -2.65
CA ALA A 162 -11.06 1.92 -2.28
C ALA A 162 -10.24 3.17 -1.95
N LEU A 163 -10.71 4.35 -2.35
CA LEU A 163 -10.09 5.65 -2.11
C LEU A 163 -10.61 6.34 -0.84
N ALA A 164 -11.41 5.65 -0.03
CA ALA A 164 -11.81 6.13 1.28
C ALA A 164 -10.82 5.72 2.37
N ASP A 165 -10.82 6.48 3.46
CA ASP A 165 -9.96 6.32 4.61
C ASP A 165 -10.04 4.88 5.16
N GLY A 166 -8.89 4.22 5.25
CA GLY A 166 -8.76 2.88 5.82
C GLY A 166 -9.39 1.75 4.99
N ALA A 167 -9.96 2.03 3.80
CA ALA A 167 -10.74 1.05 3.04
C ALA A 167 -9.94 -0.22 2.71
N LEU A 168 -8.74 -0.05 2.15
CA LEU A 168 -7.88 -1.18 1.76
C LEU A 168 -7.29 -1.90 2.97
N ARG A 169 -7.02 -1.20 4.07
CA ARG A 169 -6.63 -1.81 5.36
C ARG A 169 -7.74 -2.73 5.88
N SER A 170 -8.98 -2.26 5.87
CA SER A 170 -10.13 -3.05 6.25
C SER A 170 -10.34 -4.24 5.32
N VAL A 171 -10.08 -4.10 4.00
CA VAL A 171 -10.08 -5.23 3.07
C VAL A 171 -9.03 -6.27 3.44
N ALA A 172 -7.77 -5.87 3.65
CA ALA A 172 -6.68 -6.80 4.00
C ALA A 172 -7.01 -7.55 5.29
N ARG A 173 -7.49 -6.85 6.32
CA ARG A 173 -7.88 -7.47 7.59
C ARG A 173 -9.04 -8.46 7.42
N ARG A 174 -10.07 -8.14 6.63
CA ARG A 174 -11.15 -9.09 6.30
C ARG A 174 -10.66 -10.30 5.52
N LEU A 175 -9.70 -10.11 4.61
CA LEU A 175 -9.10 -11.22 3.86
C LEU A 175 -8.31 -12.17 4.77
N ALA A 176 -7.96 -11.82 6.01
CA ALA A 176 -7.36 -12.78 6.94
C ALA A 176 -8.32 -13.92 7.33
N ALA A 177 -9.63 -13.71 7.21
CA ALA A 177 -10.65 -14.69 7.58
C ALA A 177 -10.64 -15.94 6.68
N CYS A 178 -10.89 -17.11 7.28
CA CYS A 178 -11.12 -18.33 6.51
C CYS A 178 -12.37 -18.21 5.63
N GLY A 179 -12.26 -18.70 4.39
CA GLY A 179 -13.29 -18.59 3.36
C GLY A 179 -13.28 -17.27 2.58
N ALA A 180 -12.51 -16.26 3.01
CA ALA A 180 -12.27 -15.07 2.20
C ALA A 180 -11.19 -15.35 1.13
N SER A 181 -11.37 -14.85 -0.09
CA SER A 181 -10.45 -15.10 -1.21
C SER A 181 -10.08 -13.84 -1.98
N ALA A 182 -11.03 -12.93 -2.19
CA ALA A 182 -10.80 -11.64 -2.81
C ALA A 182 -11.88 -10.63 -2.38
N SER A 183 -11.58 -9.35 -2.57
CA SER A 183 -12.54 -8.24 -2.46
C SER A 183 -12.31 -7.28 -3.61
N SER A 184 -13.38 -6.65 -4.09
CA SER A 184 -13.31 -5.60 -5.11
C SER A 184 -14.03 -4.35 -4.64
N LEU A 185 -13.46 -3.20 -4.95
CA LEU A 185 -13.99 -1.88 -4.61
C LEU A 185 -13.80 -0.95 -5.81
N PRO A 186 -14.80 -0.11 -6.14
CA PRO A 186 -14.60 1.04 -7.02
C PRO A 186 -13.42 1.91 -6.58
N ALA A 187 -12.71 2.53 -7.52
CA ALA A 187 -11.65 3.48 -7.24
C ALA A 187 -11.41 4.41 -8.43
N ALA A 188 -11.81 5.68 -8.28
CA ALA A 188 -11.87 6.64 -9.40
C ALA A 188 -12.67 6.05 -10.57
N ASN A 189 -12.08 5.97 -11.77
CA ASN A 189 -12.74 5.48 -12.99
C ASN A 189 -12.34 4.02 -13.24
N GLY A 190 -12.41 3.19 -12.22
CA GLY A 190 -11.89 1.84 -12.26
C GLY A 190 -12.23 1.03 -11.02
N THR A 191 -11.67 -0.17 -10.94
CA THR A 191 -11.90 -1.10 -9.83
C THR A 191 -10.57 -1.57 -9.26
N VAL A 192 -10.45 -1.53 -7.94
CA VAL A 192 -9.40 -2.24 -7.21
C VAL A 192 -9.88 -3.62 -6.85
N ARG A 193 -9.04 -4.63 -7.08
CA ARG A 193 -9.21 -5.99 -6.60
C ARG A 193 -8.04 -6.35 -5.71
N VAL A 194 -8.34 -6.78 -4.49
CA VAL A 194 -7.37 -7.34 -3.56
C VAL A 194 -7.67 -8.83 -3.42
N GLN A 195 -6.70 -9.66 -3.73
CA GLN A 195 -6.87 -11.11 -3.77
C GLN A 195 -5.76 -11.81 -2.97
N ARG A 196 -6.14 -12.90 -2.31
CA ARG A 196 -5.21 -13.86 -1.73
C ARG A 196 -4.68 -14.81 -2.80
N ASP A 197 -3.43 -15.21 -2.67
CA ASP A 197 -2.83 -16.29 -3.45
C ASP A 197 -2.42 -17.47 -2.55
N ALA A 198 -1.79 -18.49 -3.14
CA ALA A 198 -1.34 -19.67 -2.41
C ALA A 198 -0.21 -19.39 -1.39
N ARG A 199 0.49 -18.27 -1.54
CA ARG A 199 1.58 -17.81 -0.67
C ARG A 199 1.05 -16.97 0.49
N THR A 200 -0.16 -16.41 0.38
CA THR A 200 -0.74 -15.59 1.46
C THR A 200 -0.73 -16.36 2.78
N ARG A 201 -0.12 -15.75 3.79
CA ARG A 201 -0.15 -16.20 5.18
C ARG A 201 -0.69 -15.09 6.07
N VAL A 202 -1.13 -15.48 7.25
CA VAL A 202 -1.56 -14.59 8.31
C VAL A 202 -0.69 -14.83 9.55
N SER A 203 -0.18 -13.75 10.11
CA SER A 203 0.50 -13.71 11.40
C SER A 203 -0.37 -12.99 12.41
N VAL A 204 -0.36 -13.44 13.67
CA VAL A 204 -1.11 -12.81 14.77
C VAL A 204 -0.14 -12.47 15.89
N ARG A 205 -0.20 -11.22 16.36
CA ARG A 205 0.55 -10.75 17.53
C ARG A 205 -0.41 -9.95 18.41
N GLY A 206 -0.84 -10.56 19.53
CA GLY A 206 -1.89 -10.00 20.36
C GLY A 206 -3.19 -9.84 19.57
N GLU A 207 -3.73 -8.61 19.53
CA GLU A 207 -4.93 -8.26 18.77
C GLU A 207 -4.63 -7.77 17.35
N HIS A 208 -3.37 -7.84 16.91
CA HIS A 208 -2.93 -7.32 15.63
C HIS A 208 -2.60 -8.45 14.66
N ILE A 209 -2.87 -8.20 13.38
CA ILE A 209 -2.65 -9.16 12.31
C ILE A 209 -1.72 -8.60 11.25
N GLY A 210 -0.88 -9.49 10.72
CA GLY A 210 -0.10 -9.27 9.52
C GLY A 210 -0.62 -10.21 8.44
N ILE A 211 -0.79 -9.73 7.21
CA ILE A 211 -1.27 -10.54 6.09
C ILE A 211 -0.50 -10.22 4.82
N GLY A 212 -0.12 -11.26 4.09
CA GLY A 212 0.51 -11.12 2.78
C GLY A 212 1.26 -12.37 2.31
N PRO A 213 1.73 -12.37 1.06
CA PRO A 213 1.42 -11.36 0.05
C PRO A 213 -0.07 -11.39 -0.32
N LEU A 214 -0.64 -10.21 -0.59
CA LEU A 214 -1.93 -10.00 -1.23
C LEU A 214 -1.68 -9.42 -2.60
N ARG A 215 -2.34 -9.97 -3.63
CA ARG A 215 -2.30 -9.39 -4.96
C ARG A 215 -3.26 -8.21 -5.02
N LEU A 216 -2.72 -6.99 -5.14
CA LEU A 216 -3.49 -5.76 -5.30
C LEU A 216 -3.42 -5.32 -6.75
N GLU A 217 -4.56 -5.13 -7.40
CA GLU A 217 -4.66 -4.69 -8.78
C GLU A 217 -5.69 -3.58 -8.92
N TRP A 218 -5.35 -2.50 -9.60
CA TRP A 218 -6.32 -1.50 -10.06
C TRP A 218 -6.43 -1.60 -11.57
N ARG A 219 -7.66 -1.64 -12.10
CA ARG A 219 -7.93 -1.61 -13.53
C ARG A 219 -8.84 -0.43 -13.87
N PRO A 220 -8.53 0.37 -14.91
CA PRO A 220 -9.45 1.38 -15.39
C PRO A 220 -10.69 0.71 -15.98
N ASP A 221 -11.83 1.39 -15.89
CA ASP A 221 -13.03 1.03 -16.63
C ASP A 221 -12.75 1.11 -18.13
N GLU A 222 -13.31 0.19 -18.92
CA GLU A 222 -13.22 0.29 -20.37
C GLU A 222 -13.85 1.63 -20.81
N ALA A 223 -13.12 2.38 -21.64
CA ALA A 223 -13.63 3.62 -22.19
C ALA A 223 -14.91 3.32 -22.99
N ARG A 224 -16.06 3.83 -22.53
CA ARG A 224 -17.31 3.80 -23.29
C ARG A 224 -17.28 4.79 -24.44
#